data_AF-A0A7V2HAW1-F1
#
_entry.id   AF-A0A7V2HAW1-F1
#
_cell.length_a   1.000
_cell.length_b   1.000
_cell.length_c   1.000
_cell.angle_alpha   90.00
_cell.angle_beta   90.00
_cell.angle_gamma   90.00
#
_symmetry.space_group_name_H-M   'P 1'
#
loop_
_entity.id
_entity.type
_entity.pdbx_description
1 polymer ?
#
loop_
_entity_poly.entity_id
_entity_poly.type
_entity_poly.pdbx_seq_one_letter_code
_entity_poly.pdbx_strand_id
1 'polypeptide(L)'
;MPTDLASFLAVLARTSGFVAMAGVPGVTLLAGPSRVLLALGLAVVIWPAAPPAAGPWPAWSLGVEFLWGSLLGAIASWLNEMLVLAMQMVGLQAGYTFASTVDPATQADAAILQVLAQLLSGMLFFLTGMDHALVRLLASSFTPLPAGGGAWPAAAGPWLAGSVIAWTARILAEALTFALPAAAFLLLADLAMGLLNRLHAQLPLLTLAAPVKMLAALVLVAAAL
;
A
#
# COMPACT_ATOMS: atom_id res chain seq x y z
N MET A 1 -26.93 -7.04 -27.88
CA MET A 1 -27.56 -5.77 -27.46
C MET A 1 -27.70 -5.70 -25.93
N PRO A 2 -28.57 -6.45 -25.22
CA PRO A 2 -28.63 -6.37 -23.75
C PRO A 2 -27.43 -7.04 -23.02
N THR A 3 -26.79 -8.01 -23.67
CA THR A 3 -25.56 -8.68 -23.19
C THR A 3 -24.35 -7.76 -23.17
N ASP A 4 -24.33 -6.77 -24.05
CA ASP A 4 -23.15 -5.93 -24.29
C ASP A 4 -23.03 -4.87 -23.19
N LEU A 5 -24.14 -4.23 -22.83
CA LEU A 5 -24.21 -3.33 -21.69
C LEU A 5 -23.91 -4.06 -20.37
N ALA A 6 -24.41 -5.28 -20.21
CA ALA A 6 -24.14 -6.08 -19.02
C ALA A 6 -22.64 -6.40 -18.89
N SER A 7 -22.02 -6.94 -19.93
CA SER A 7 -20.58 -7.21 -19.92
C SER A 7 -19.75 -5.95 -19.62
N PHE A 8 -20.11 -4.80 -20.20
CA PHE A 8 -19.46 -3.52 -19.93
C PHE A 8 -19.59 -3.10 -18.47
N LEU A 9 -20.79 -3.19 -17.89
CA LEU A 9 -21.05 -2.82 -16.50
C LEU A 9 -20.34 -3.76 -15.50
N ALA A 10 -20.18 -5.06 -15.79
CA ALA A 10 -19.33 -5.94 -14.96
C ALA A 10 -17.85 -5.55 -15.03
N VAL A 11 -17.33 -5.28 -16.23
CA VAL A 11 -15.95 -4.82 -16.41
C VAL A 11 -15.75 -3.52 -15.64
N LEU A 12 -16.67 -2.56 -15.76
CA LEU A 12 -16.64 -1.30 -15.03
C LEU A 12 -16.71 -1.49 -13.51
N ALA A 13 -17.52 -2.43 -13.02
CA ALA A 13 -17.59 -2.73 -11.58
C ALA A 13 -16.23 -3.26 -11.07
N ARG A 14 -15.57 -4.16 -11.82
CA ARG A 14 -14.25 -4.66 -11.44
C ARG A 14 -13.15 -3.59 -11.54
N THR A 15 -13.11 -2.82 -12.63
CA THR A 15 -12.11 -1.76 -12.77
C THR A 15 -12.30 -0.65 -11.74
N SER A 16 -13.55 -0.30 -11.40
CA SER A 16 -13.83 0.69 -10.34
C SER A 16 -13.43 0.20 -8.96
N GLY A 17 -13.68 -1.06 -8.62
CA GLY A 17 -13.16 -1.67 -7.39
C GLY A 17 -11.63 -1.64 -7.32
N PHE A 18 -10.97 -1.98 -8.43
CA PHE A 18 -9.51 -1.92 -8.54
C PHE A 18 -8.99 -0.51 -8.28
N VAL A 19 -9.51 0.50 -8.98
CA VAL A 19 -9.05 1.90 -8.83
C VAL A 19 -9.40 2.47 -7.45
N ALA A 20 -10.52 2.06 -6.86
CA ALA A 20 -10.93 2.51 -5.53
C ALA A 20 -9.95 2.06 -4.44
N MET A 21 -9.45 0.83 -4.52
CA MET A 21 -8.53 0.24 -3.54
C MET A 21 -7.05 0.31 -3.94
N ALA A 22 -6.73 0.62 -5.20
CA ALA A 22 -5.35 0.73 -5.67
C ALA A 22 -4.64 1.89 -4.96
N GLY A 23 -3.96 1.57 -3.87
CA GLY A 23 -3.07 2.45 -3.11
C GLY A 23 -1.73 2.71 -3.81
N VAL A 24 -1.75 2.85 -5.14
CA VAL A 24 -0.55 3.01 -5.95
C VAL A 24 -0.20 4.48 -6.16
N PRO A 25 1.10 4.80 -6.30
CA PRO A 25 1.56 6.15 -6.60
C PRO A 25 0.83 6.77 -7.80
N GLY A 26 0.33 8.00 -7.63
CA GLY A 26 -0.49 8.70 -8.63
C GLY A 26 -2.00 8.53 -8.42
N VAL A 27 -2.50 7.29 -8.22
CA VAL A 27 -3.93 7.02 -7.96
C VAL A 27 -4.37 7.57 -6.61
N THR A 28 -3.50 7.46 -5.60
CA THR A 28 -3.77 8.01 -4.27
C THR A 28 -3.92 9.54 -4.27
N LEU A 29 -3.28 10.24 -5.21
CA LEU A 29 -3.31 11.71 -5.35
C LEU A 29 -4.48 12.23 -6.19
N LEU A 30 -5.12 11.35 -6.97
CA LEU A 30 -6.25 11.70 -7.82
C LEU A 30 -7.48 12.04 -6.98
N ALA A 31 -8.13 13.16 -7.30
CA ALA A 31 -9.42 13.54 -6.72
C ALA A 31 -10.53 12.55 -7.12
N GLY A 32 -11.59 12.45 -6.32
CA GLY A 32 -12.71 11.52 -6.53
C GLY A 32 -13.21 11.44 -7.99
N PRO A 33 -13.55 12.56 -8.64
CA PRO A 33 -14.01 12.55 -10.04
C PRO A 33 -12.97 11.99 -11.03
N SER A 34 -11.70 12.32 -10.83
CA SER A 34 -10.62 11.83 -11.70
C SER A 34 -10.36 10.33 -11.55
N ARG A 35 -10.59 9.76 -10.36
CA ARG A 35 -10.57 8.30 -10.15
C ARG A 35 -11.69 7.60 -10.91
N VAL A 36 -12.89 8.19 -10.92
CA VAL A 36 -14.03 7.66 -11.69
C VAL A 36 -13.72 7.69 -13.19
N LEU A 37 -13.16 8.79 -13.70
CA LEU A 37 -12.76 8.89 -15.10
C LEU A 37 -11.68 7.86 -15.47
N LEU A 38 -10.71 7.62 -14.59
CA LEU A 38 -9.68 6.61 -14.80
C LEU A 38 -10.28 5.19 -14.81
N ALA A 39 -11.18 4.87 -13.88
CA ALA A 39 -11.87 3.58 -13.85
C ALA A 39 -12.71 3.34 -15.12
N LEU A 40 -13.39 4.38 -15.60
CA LEU A 40 -14.19 4.35 -16.82
C LEU A 40 -13.30 4.22 -18.06
N GLY A 41 -12.19 4.97 -18.13
CA GLY A 41 -11.21 4.87 -19.22
C GLY A 41 -10.59 3.47 -19.32
N LEU A 42 -10.18 2.90 -18.19
CA LEU A 42 -9.68 1.52 -18.14
C LEU A 42 -10.76 0.51 -18.55
N ALA A 43 -12.01 0.69 -18.11
CA ALA A 43 -13.11 -0.19 -18.50
C ALA A 43 -13.34 -0.19 -20.01
N VAL A 44 -13.33 0.99 -20.65
CA VAL A 44 -13.51 1.12 -22.11
C VAL A 44 -12.39 0.43 -22.88
N VAL A 45 -11.15 0.50 -22.38
CA VAL A 45 -10.00 -0.15 -23.03
C VAL A 45 -10.01 -1.67 -22.85
N ILE A 46 -10.40 -2.16 -21.67
CA ILE A 46 -10.34 -3.59 -21.33
C ILE A 46 -11.57 -4.35 -21.86
N TRP A 47 -12.74 -3.72 -21.88
CA TRP A 47 -14.00 -4.33 -22.31
C TRP A 47 -13.94 -5.10 -23.64
N PRO A 48 -13.39 -4.57 -24.76
CA PRO A 48 -13.35 -5.30 -26.03
C PRO A 48 -12.50 -6.58 -25.97
N ALA A 49 -11.57 -6.67 -25.03
CA ALA A 49 -10.72 -7.85 -24.82
C ALA A 49 -11.30 -8.83 -23.78
N ALA A 50 -12.33 -8.42 -23.03
CA ALA A 50 -12.95 -9.26 -22.01
C ALA A 50 -13.87 -10.32 -22.66
N PRO A 51 -13.83 -11.58 -22.20
CA PRO A 51 -14.77 -12.59 -22.66
C PRO A 51 -16.22 -12.16 -22.37
N PRO A 52 -17.17 -12.49 -23.25
CA PRO A 52 -18.57 -12.11 -23.07
C PRO A 52 -19.13 -12.70 -21.77
N ALA A 53 -20.05 -11.97 -21.15
CA ALA A 53 -20.60 -12.36 -19.85
C ALA A 53 -21.32 -13.72 -19.93
N ALA A 54 -21.01 -14.59 -18.97
CA ALA A 54 -21.55 -15.95 -18.93
C ALA A 54 -22.95 -15.97 -18.28
N GLY A 55 -23.99 -16.14 -19.08
CA GLY A 55 -25.33 -16.53 -18.61
C GLY A 55 -26.18 -15.41 -17.96
N PRO A 56 -27.30 -15.78 -17.32
CA PRO A 56 -28.21 -14.82 -16.70
C PRO A 56 -27.56 -14.08 -15.55
N TRP A 57 -27.85 -12.79 -15.45
CA TRP A 57 -27.08 -11.84 -14.67
C TRP A 57 -27.79 -11.50 -13.36
N PRO A 58 -27.43 -12.13 -12.23
CA PRO A 58 -28.12 -11.84 -10.99
C PRO A 58 -27.67 -10.48 -10.44
N ALA A 59 -28.57 -9.78 -9.73
CA ALA A 59 -28.33 -8.42 -9.24
C ALA A 59 -27.08 -8.26 -8.34
N TRP A 60 -26.64 -9.35 -7.69
CA TRP A 60 -25.46 -9.36 -6.81
C TRP A 60 -24.12 -9.51 -7.56
N SER A 61 -24.13 -9.84 -8.85
CA SER A 61 -22.92 -10.06 -9.65
C SER A 61 -22.02 -8.81 -9.71
N LEU A 62 -22.59 -7.60 -9.78
CA LEU A 62 -21.83 -6.35 -9.78
C LEU A 62 -21.05 -6.13 -8.47
N GLY A 63 -21.64 -6.49 -7.32
CA GLY A 63 -20.96 -6.40 -6.03
C GLY A 63 -19.77 -7.35 -5.95
N VAL A 64 -19.90 -8.53 -6.54
CA VAL A 64 -18.81 -9.52 -6.64
C VAL A 64 -17.68 -9.01 -7.53
N GLU A 65 -18.01 -8.45 -8.70
CA GLU A 65 -17.02 -7.86 -9.60
C GLU A 65 -16.25 -6.72 -8.91
N PHE A 66 -16.97 -5.84 -8.21
CA PHE A 66 -16.36 -4.77 -7.42
C PHE A 66 -15.43 -5.31 -6.32
N LEU A 67 -15.83 -6.36 -5.60
CA LEU A 67 -15.01 -6.99 -4.57
C LEU A 67 -13.74 -7.62 -5.16
N TRP A 68 -13.83 -8.31 -6.29
CA TRP A 68 -12.66 -8.85 -6.99
C TRP A 68 -11.71 -7.75 -7.45
N GLY A 69 -12.25 -6.68 -8.01
CA GLY A 69 -11.49 -5.48 -8.34
C GLY A 69 -10.77 -4.93 -7.13
N SER A 70 -11.50 -4.74 -6.03
CA SER A 70 -10.99 -4.22 -4.77
C SER A 70 -9.85 -5.05 -4.21
N LEU A 71 -9.94 -6.37 -4.28
CA LEU A 71 -8.88 -7.29 -3.85
C LEU A 71 -7.62 -7.15 -4.72
N LEU A 72 -7.78 -7.06 -6.04
CA LEU A 72 -6.65 -6.82 -6.94
C LEU A 72 -6.00 -5.46 -6.68
N GLY A 73 -6.81 -4.43 -6.36
CA GLY A 73 -6.33 -3.10 -5.99
C GLY A 73 -5.54 -3.11 -4.68
N ALA A 74 -6.02 -3.85 -3.69
CA ALA A 74 -5.31 -4.04 -2.42
C ALA A 74 -3.99 -4.82 -2.61
N ILE A 75 -3.98 -5.85 -3.47
CA ILE A 75 -2.73 -6.55 -3.80
C ILE A 75 -1.73 -5.60 -4.48
N ALA A 76 -2.22 -4.69 -5.33
CA ALA A 76 -1.38 -3.70 -6.00
C ALA A 76 -0.77 -2.66 -5.03
N SER A 77 -1.40 -2.38 -3.89
CA SER A 77 -0.88 -1.42 -2.90
C SER A 77 0.24 -1.98 -2.03
N TRP A 78 0.46 -3.30 -2.03
CA TRP A 78 1.37 -3.96 -1.09
C TRP A 78 2.81 -3.46 -1.12
N LEU A 79 3.38 -3.18 -2.30
CA LEU A 79 4.74 -2.66 -2.36
C LEU A 79 4.86 -1.30 -1.66
N ASN A 80 3.88 -0.43 -1.89
CA ASN A 80 3.85 0.89 -1.28
C ASN A 80 3.64 0.77 0.24
N GLU A 81 2.72 -0.08 0.67
CA GLU A 81 2.45 -0.33 2.08
C GLU A 81 3.67 -0.91 2.81
N MET A 82 4.39 -1.86 2.20
CA MET A 82 5.60 -2.44 2.78
C MET A 82 6.65 -1.36 3.09
N LEU A 83 6.97 -0.50 2.10
CA LEU A 83 8.00 0.51 2.26
C LEU A 83 7.57 1.60 3.25
N VAL A 84 6.30 2.04 3.18
CA VAL A 84 5.73 3.00 4.11
C VAL A 84 5.78 2.47 5.55
N LEU A 85 5.40 1.22 5.76
CA LEU A 85 5.37 0.59 7.08
C LEU A 85 6.78 0.43 7.64
N ALA A 86 7.76 0.01 6.83
CA ALA A 86 9.14 -0.11 7.27
C ALA A 86 9.72 1.25 7.69
N MET A 87 9.48 2.29 6.91
CA MET A 87 9.97 3.65 7.18
C MET A 87 9.25 4.30 8.37
N GLN A 88 7.98 3.96 8.58
CA GLN A 88 7.25 4.34 9.78
C GLN A 88 7.89 3.70 11.02
N MET A 89 8.24 2.41 11.00
CA MET A 89 8.92 1.74 12.11
C MET A 89 10.27 2.42 12.46
N VAL A 90 11.07 2.76 11.46
CA VAL A 90 12.33 3.51 11.68
C VAL A 90 12.03 4.90 12.26
N GLY A 91 10.99 5.57 11.77
CA GLY A 91 10.59 6.90 12.26
C GLY A 91 10.11 6.90 13.71
N LEU A 92 9.36 5.88 14.11
CA LEU A 92 8.96 5.66 15.50
C LEU A 92 10.21 5.52 16.39
N GLN A 93 11.17 4.68 15.98
CA GLN A 93 12.39 4.45 16.77
C GLN A 93 13.29 5.69 16.83
N ALA A 94 13.35 6.48 15.76
CA ALA A 94 14.17 7.69 15.69
C ALA A 94 13.56 8.88 16.45
N GLY A 95 12.27 8.84 16.80
CA GLY A 95 11.57 9.88 17.55
C GLY A 95 10.83 10.91 16.69
N TYR A 96 10.57 10.62 15.42
CA TYR A 96 9.80 11.50 14.53
C TYR A 96 8.33 11.68 14.94
N THR A 97 7.80 10.76 15.74
CA THR A 97 6.43 10.75 16.30
C THR A 97 6.40 11.08 17.80
N PHE A 98 7.46 11.71 18.32
CA PHE A 98 7.51 12.05 19.75
C PHE A 98 6.42 13.05 20.15
N ALA A 99 6.03 13.95 19.23
CA ALA A 99 5.00 14.95 19.48
C ALA A 99 3.62 14.31 19.71
N SER A 100 3.18 13.35 18.88
CA SER A 100 1.89 12.65 19.09
C SER A 100 1.87 11.72 20.30
N THR A 101 3.03 11.27 20.76
CA THR A 101 3.13 10.47 21.99
C THR A 101 2.94 11.33 23.24
N VAL A 102 3.36 12.62 23.19
CA VAL A 102 3.25 13.57 24.31
C VAL A 102 1.92 14.31 24.29
N ASP A 103 1.48 14.79 23.13
CA ASP A 103 0.19 15.45 22.94
C ASP A 103 -0.45 15.07 21.59
N PRO A 104 -1.34 14.06 21.57
CA PRO A 104 -2.00 13.62 20.35
C PRO A 104 -2.96 14.68 19.76
N ALA A 105 -3.36 15.71 20.50
CA ALA A 105 -4.24 16.77 20.00
C ALA A 105 -3.51 17.75 19.06
N THR A 106 -2.18 17.82 19.14
CA THR A 106 -1.39 18.79 18.36
C THR A 106 -1.11 18.37 16.93
N GLN A 107 -1.28 17.08 16.59
CA GLN A 107 -0.92 16.50 15.27
C GLN A 107 0.47 16.94 14.75
N ALA A 108 1.39 17.32 15.64
CA ALA A 108 2.66 17.95 15.29
C ALA A 108 3.74 16.94 14.87
N ASP A 109 3.35 15.76 14.39
CA ASP A 109 4.27 14.72 13.95
C ASP A 109 5.00 15.12 12.67
N ALA A 110 6.31 14.89 12.66
CA ALA A 110 7.11 15.06 11.47
C ALA A 110 7.02 13.79 10.61
N ALA A 111 6.03 13.72 9.71
CA ALA A 111 5.84 12.60 8.78
C ALA A 111 6.91 12.50 7.66
N ILE A 112 8.13 13.00 7.92
CA ILE A 112 9.20 13.17 6.92
C ILE A 112 9.59 11.82 6.31
N LEU A 113 9.84 10.81 7.14
CA LEU A 113 10.22 9.48 6.66
C LEU A 113 9.08 8.79 5.90
N GLN A 114 7.83 9.04 6.29
CA GLN A 114 6.66 8.50 5.59
C GLN A 114 6.49 9.14 4.20
N VAL A 115 6.65 10.46 4.10
CA VAL A 115 6.63 11.18 2.81
C VAL A 115 7.77 10.70 1.92
N LEU A 116 8.98 10.55 2.47
CA LEU A 116 10.12 10.00 1.74
C LEU A 116 9.83 8.57 1.24
N ALA A 117 9.22 7.72 2.06
CA ALA A 117 8.83 6.36 1.68
C ALA A 117 7.84 6.35 0.50
N GLN A 118 6.84 7.24 0.52
CA GLN A 118 5.87 7.37 -0.57
C GLN A 118 6.52 7.83 -1.87
N LEU A 119 7.44 8.81 -1.80
CA LEU A 119 8.18 9.29 -2.97
C LEU A 119 9.07 8.18 -3.55
N LEU A 120 9.82 7.49 -2.70
CA LEU A 120 10.69 6.39 -3.10
C LEU A 120 9.89 5.22 -3.69
N SER A 121 8.79 4.83 -3.05
CA SER A 121 7.89 3.81 -3.58
C SER A 121 7.33 4.25 -4.95
N GLY A 122 6.94 5.51 -5.07
CA GLY A 122 6.55 6.14 -6.34
C GLY A 122 7.58 5.99 -7.44
N MET A 123 8.82 6.37 -7.15
CA MET A 123 9.91 6.27 -8.11
C MET A 123 10.17 4.82 -8.52
N LEU A 124 10.31 3.91 -7.55
CA LEU A 124 10.48 2.48 -7.82
C LEU A 124 9.31 1.90 -8.61
N PHE A 125 8.08 2.37 -8.34
CA PHE A 125 6.88 1.93 -9.02
C PHE A 125 6.92 2.22 -10.52
N PHE A 126 7.26 3.45 -10.90
CA PHE A 126 7.38 3.82 -12.30
C PHE A 126 8.65 3.29 -12.96
N LEU A 127 9.78 3.25 -12.24
CA LEU A 127 11.05 2.75 -12.77
C LEU A 127 11.00 1.26 -13.13
N THR A 128 10.27 0.46 -12.36
CA THR A 128 10.12 -0.99 -12.62
C THR A 128 9.02 -1.31 -13.63
N GLY A 129 8.27 -0.31 -14.11
CA GLY A 129 7.16 -0.50 -15.05
C GLY A 129 5.96 -1.24 -14.46
N MET A 130 5.75 -1.13 -13.14
CA MET A 130 4.60 -1.78 -12.48
C MET A 130 3.26 -1.19 -12.89
N ASP A 131 3.23 0.08 -13.32
CA ASP A 131 2.06 0.70 -13.93
C ASP A 131 1.47 -0.15 -15.07
N HIS A 132 2.30 -0.59 -16.00
CA HIS A 132 1.90 -1.47 -17.11
C HIS A 132 1.60 -2.89 -16.61
N ALA A 133 2.36 -3.39 -15.63
CA ALA A 133 2.13 -4.71 -15.06
C ALA A 133 0.76 -4.81 -14.38
N LEU A 134 0.31 -3.76 -13.70
CA LEU A 134 -0.99 -3.72 -13.05
C LEU A 134 -2.15 -3.68 -14.03
N VAL A 135 -2.04 -2.92 -15.12
CA VAL A 135 -3.05 -2.93 -16.18
C VAL A 135 -3.13 -4.32 -16.83
N ARG A 136 -1.98 -4.97 -17.08
CA ARG A 136 -1.93 -6.35 -17.57
C ARG A 136 -2.56 -7.34 -16.57
N LEU A 137 -2.27 -7.19 -15.28
CA LEU A 137 -2.85 -8.00 -14.22
C LEU A 137 -4.38 -7.87 -14.23
N LEU A 138 -4.90 -6.64 -14.25
CA LEU A 138 -6.32 -6.36 -14.29
C LEU A 138 -6.98 -6.96 -15.53
N ALA A 139 -6.39 -6.77 -16.72
CA ALA A 139 -6.90 -7.37 -17.95
C ALA A 139 -6.86 -8.92 -17.91
N SER A 140 -5.78 -9.51 -17.40
CA SER A 140 -5.64 -10.95 -17.25
C SER A 140 -6.60 -11.55 -16.23
N SER A 141 -7.13 -10.76 -15.29
CA SER A 141 -8.09 -11.26 -14.29
C SER A 141 -9.41 -11.74 -14.90
N PHE A 142 -9.75 -11.26 -16.09
CA PHE A 142 -10.99 -11.60 -16.78
C PHE A 142 -10.94 -12.96 -17.49
N THR A 143 -9.76 -13.60 -17.65
CA THR A 143 -9.65 -14.94 -18.23
C THR A 143 -10.00 -16.07 -17.25
N PRO A 144 -9.46 -16.14 -16.01
CA PRO A 144 -9.88 -17.16 -15.04
C PRO A 144 -11.26 -16.88 -14.45
N LEU A 145 -11.66 -15.60 -14.40
CA LEU A 145 -12.94 -15.17 -13.84
C LEU A 145 -13.67 -14.25 -14.84
N PRO A 146 -14.44 -14.80 -15.78
CA PRO A 146 -15.19 -14.02 -16.76
C PRO A 146 -16.15 -13.04 -16.11
N ALA A 147 -16.24 -11.85 -16.69
CA ALA A 147 -17.12 -10.79 -16.22
C ALA A 147 -18.57 -11.28 -16.17
N GLY A 148 -19.24 -11.12 -15.03
CA GLY A 148 -20.68 -11.38 -14.94
C GLY A 148 -21.11 -12.82 -14.70
N GLY A 149 -20.17 -13.76 -14.51
CA GLY A 149 -20.51 -15.13 -14.11
C GLY A 149 -21.19 -15.22 -12.73
N GLY A 150 -21.14 -14.15 -11.93
CA GLY A 150 -21.79 -14.02 -10.63
C GLY A 150 -21.17 -14.89 -9.54
N ALA A 151 -20.82 -16.14 -9.82
CA ALA A 151 -20.33 -17.09 -8.83
C ALA A 151 -18.99 -16.65 -8.24
N TRP A 152 -19.00 -16.27 -6.96
CA TRP A 152 -17.85 -16.50 -6.10
C TRP A 152 -17.69 -18.03 -6.02
N PRO A 153 -16.56 -18.61 -6.47
CA PRO A 153 -16.40 -20.05 -6.33
C PRO A 153 -16.53 -20.38 -4.85
N ALA A 154 -17.44 -21.28 -4.46
CA ALA A 154 -17.65 -21.60 -3.04
C ALA A 154 -16.35 -22.09 -2.35
N ALA A 155 -15.43 -22.67 -3.13
CA ALA A 155 -14.09 -23.06 -2.70
C ALA A 155 -13.08 -21.90 -2.61
N ALA A 156 -13.35 -20.75 -3.25
CA ALA A 156 -12.44 -19.61 -3.26
C ALA A 156 -12.50 -18.79 -1.96
N GLY A 157 -13.61 -18.81 -1.22
CA GLY A 157 -13.75 -18.03 0.03
C GLY A 157 -12.66 -18.34 1.08
N PRO A 158 -12.53 -19.60 1.52
CA PRO A 158 -11.51 -19.98 2.50
C PRO A 158 -10.08 -19.81 1.98
N TRP A 159 -9.84 -20.12 0.70
CA TRP A 159 -8.52 -19.96 0.08
C TRP A 159 -8.11 -18.49 -0.06
N LEU A 160 -9.03 -17.60 -0.43
CA LEU A 160 -8.76 -16.17 -0.46
C LEU A 160 -8.51 -15.60 0.93
N ALA A 161 -9.32 -15.96 1.92
CA ALA A 161 -9.13 -15.49 3.28
C ALA A 161 -7.74 -15.90 3.81
N GLY A 162 -7.35 -17.18 3.61
CA GLY A 162 -6.02 -17.66 3.97
C GLY A 162 -4.90 -16.95 3.20
N SER A 163 -5.10 -16.71 1.91
CA SER A 163 -4.13 -16.01 1.07
C SER A 163 -3.94 -14.57 1.54
N VAL A 164 -5.02 -13.80 1.74
CA VAL A 164 -4.96 -12.41 2.22
C VAL A 164 -4.21 -12.33 3.55
N ILE A 165 -4.54 -13.20 4.52
CA ILE A 165 -3.84 -13.23 5.81
C ILE A 165 -2.34 -13.54 5.63
N ALA A 166 -2.01 -14.55 4.80
CA ALA A 166 -0.63 -14.92 4.55
C ALA A 166 0.16 -13.79 3.88
N TRP A 167 -0.45 -13.08 2.95
CA TRP A 167 0.17 -11.94 2.27
C TRP A 167 0.35 -10.74 3.20
N THR A 168 -0.65 -10.40 4.02
CA THR A 168 -0.52 -9.35 5.04
C THR A 168 0.59 -9.68 6.04
N ALA A 169 0.66 -10.93 6.51
CA ALA A 169 1.74 -11.38 7.39
C ALA A 169 3.11 -11.25 6.73
N ARG A 170 3.20 -11.56 5.42
CA ARG A 170 4.43 -11.43 4.66
C ARG A 170 4.86 -9.98 4.51
N ILE A 171 3.94 -9.06 4.19
CA ILE A 171 4.24 -7.62 4.10
C ILE A 171 4.81 -7.11 5.42
N LEU A 172 4.17 -7.48 6.53
CA LEU A 172 4.63 -7.09 7.87
C LEU A 172 6.02 -7.64 8.18
N ALA A 173 6.28 -8.91 7.83
CA ALA A 173 7.57 -9.54 8.03
C ALA A 173 8.68 -8.87 7.20
N GLU A 174 8.45 -8.66 5.90
CA GLU A 174 9.42 -8.05 4.98
C GLU A 174 9.70 -6.59 5.37
N ALA A 175 8.67 -5.84 5.74
CA ALA A 175 8.82 -4.47 6.23
C ALA A 175 9.61 -4.41 7.54
N LEU A 176 9.36 -5.35 8.47
CA LEU A 176 10.11 -5.45 9.72
C LEU A 176 11.58 -5.81 9.44
N THR A 177 11.85 -6.75 8.54
CA THR A 177 13.21 -7.11 8.12
C THR A 177 13.94 -5.90 7.51
N PHE A 178 13.25 -5.09 6.72
CA PHE A 178 13.82 -3.86 6.16
C PHE A 178 14.11 -2.80 7.24
N ALA A 179 13.24 -2.66 8.24
CA ALA A 179 13.42 -1.71 9.34
C ALA A 179 14.45 -2.18 10.38
N LEU A 180 14.68 -3.49 10.50
CA LEU A 180 15.50 -4.11 11.54
C LEU A 180 16.93 -3.55 11.68
N PRO A 181 17.74 -3.39 10.62
CA PRO A 181 19.10 -2.88 10.76
C PRO A 181 19.13 -1.44 11.28
N ALA A 182 18.23 -0.58 10.79
CA ALA A 182 18.12 0.80 11.26
C ALA A 182 17.60 0.86 12.70
N ALA A 183 16.61 0.05 13.05
CA ALA A 183 16.09 -0.04 14.41
C ALA A 183 17.18 -0.51 15.40
N ALA A 184 17.96 -1.54 15.04
CA ALA A 184 19.07 -2.03 15.84
C ALA A 184 20.14 -0.96 16.08
N PHE A 185 20.51 -0.21 15.03
CA PHE A 185 21.45 0.91 15.15
C PHE A 185 20.93 1.99 16.10
N LEU A 186 19.66 2.38 15.96
CA LEU A 186 19.04 3.40 16.81
C LEU A 186 18.92 2.95 18.27
N LEU A 187 18.66 1.66 18.52
CA LEU A 187 18.69 1.07 19.87
C LEU A 187 20.09 1.10 20.48
N LEU A 188 21.14 0.83 19.69
CA LEU A 188 22.52 0.98 20.15
C LEU A 188 22.86 2.44 20.47
N ALA A 189 22.33 3.39 19.69
CA ALA A 189 22.47 4.81 19.99
C ALA A 189 21.78 5.20 21.31
N ASP A 190 20.60 4.64 21.61
CA ASP A 190 19.93 4.82 22.91
C ASP A 190 20.79 4.30 24.07
N LEU A 191 21.38 3.12 23.92
CA LEU A 191 22.28 2.54 24.92
C LEU A 191 23.52 3.41 25.14
N ALA A 192 24.15 3.87 24.06
CA ALA A 192 25.34 4.71 24.10
C ALA A 192 25.05 6.05 24.80
N MET A 193 23.95 6.72 24.45
CA MET A 193 23.54 7.98 25.09
C MET A 193 23.18 7.77 26.57
N GLY A 194 22.52 6.67 26.91
CA GLY A 194 22.22 6.32 28.30
C GLY A 194 23.48 6.10 29.14
N LEU A 195 24.49 5.42 28.59
CA LEU A 195 25.80 5.23 29.24
C LEU A 195 26.55 6.56 29.41
N LEU A 196 26.60 7.39 28.37
CA LEU A 196 27.25 8.69 28.41
C LEU A 196 26.59 9.63 29.43
N ASN A 197 25.26 9.59 29.57
CA ASN A 197 24.54 10.38 30.56
C ASN A 197 24.93 10.03 32.00
N ARG A 198 25.30 8.76 32.26
CA ARG A 198 25.84 8.34 33.57
C ARG A 198 27.27 8.82 33.81
N LEU A 199 28.08 8.94 32.75
CA LEU A 199 29.47 9.39 32.84
C LEU A 199 29.59 10.92 32.96
N HIS A 200 28.73 11.67 32.28
CA HIS A 200 28.74 13.13 32.25
C HIS A 200 27.37 13.69 32.64
N ALA A 201 27.01 13.59 33.93
CA ALA A 201 25.72 14.04 34.46
C ALA A 201 25.46 15.56 34.31
N GLN A 202 26.47 16.35 33.94
CA GLN A 202 26.34 17.79 33.68
C GLN A 202 25.81 18.10 32.26
N LEU A 203 25.92 17.16 31.31
CA LEU A 203 25.39 17.34 29.96
C LEU A 203 23.97 16.76 29.88
N PRO A 204 22.98 17.52 29.41
CA PRO A 204 21.62 17.00 29.21
C PRO A 204 21.57 16.14 27.93
N LEU A 205 22.28 15.01 27.91
CA LEU A 205 22.37 14.15 26.72
C LEU A 205 21.03 13.55 26.32
N LEU A 206 20.11 13.38 27.27
CA LEU A 206 18.76 12.90 26.98
C LEU A 206 17.95 13.87 26.10
N THR A 207 18.18 15.19 26.22
CA THR A 207 17.48 16.18 25.37
C THR A 207 18.09 16.25 23.97
N LEU A 208 19.37 15.90 23.83
CA LEU A 208 20.07 15.82 22.54
C LEU A 208 19.85 14.49 21.80
N ALA A 209 19.37 13.45 22.49
CA ALA A 209 19.20 12.12 21.91
C ALA A 209 18.24 12.11 20.71
N ALA A 210 17.09 12.78 20.82
CA ALA A 210 16.10 12.80 19.74
C ALA A 210 16.64 13.48 18.46
N PRO A 211 17.18 14.71 18.47
CA PRO A 211 17.77 15.33 17.28
C PRO A 211 18.89 14.48 16.64
N VAL A 212 19.75 13.87 17.46
CA VAL A 212 20.85 13.02 16.97
C VAL A 212 20.31 11.76 16.29
N LYS A 213 19.30 11.10 16.88
CA LYS A 213 18.66 9.91 16.31
C LYS A 213 17.91 10.22 15.01
N MET A 214 17.23 11.35 14.94
CA MET A 214 16.57 11.82 13.71
C MET A 214 17.59 11.98 12.57
N LEU A 215 18.71 12.68 12.82
CA LEU A 215 19.78 12.82 11.83
C LEU A 215 20.38 11.46 11.44
N ALA A 216 20.66 10.59 12.41
CA ALA A 216 21.21 9.26 12.14
C ALA A 216 20.26 8.41 11.27
N ALA A 217 18.95 8.45 11.53
CA ALA A 217 17.96 7.75 10.73
C ALA A 217 17.93 8.24 9.27
N LEU A 218 18.02 9.55 9.04
CA LEU A 218 18.12 10.09 7.68
C LEU A 218 19.40 9.63 6.97
N VAL A 219 20.55 9.63 7.66
CA VAL A 219 21.81 9.15 7.07
C VAL A 219 21.72 7.65 6.74
N LEU A 220 21.14 6.84 7.61
CA LEU A 220 20.95 5.40 7.36
C LEU A 220 20.07 5.15 6.15
N VAL A 221 18.96 5.87 6.04
CA VAL A 221 18.07 5.76 4.88
C VAL A 221 18.78 6.21 3.60
N ALA A 222 19.53 7.31 3.65
CA ALA A 222 20.28 7.82 2.51
C ALA A 222 21.39 6.84 2.07
N ALA A 223 22.03 6.14 3.01
CA ALA A 223 23.07 5.15 2.72
C ALA A 223 22.51 3.81 2.23
N ALA A 224 21.24 3.52 2.51
CA ALA A 224 20.55 2.33 2.02
C ALA A 224 20.02 2.50 0.58
N LEU A 225 20.02 3.73 0.06
CA LEU A 225 19.63 4.10 -1.30
C LEU A 225 20.79 3.98 -2.29
#